data_AF-A0A402BDL7-F1
#
_entry.id   AF-A0A402BDL7-F1
#
_cell.length_a   1.000
_cell.length_b   1.000
_cell.length_c   1.000
_cell.angle_alpha   90.00
_cell.angle_beta   90.00
_cell.angle_gamma   90.00
#
_symmetry.space_group_name_H-M   'P 1'
#
loop_
_entity.id
_entity.type
_entity.pdbx_description
1 polymer ?
#
loop_
_entity_poly.entity_id
_entity_poly.type
_entity_poly.pdbx_seq_one_letter_code
_entity_poly.pdbx_strand_id
1 'polypeptide(L)'
;MLTWVNRLSWYAPISAISMELVRFDMQLMENPEVSGVEYQQGSLAGYEIREYVLEKWQRACAYCEAKDVPLQIEHIHPRAKGGTNRVSNLCLACEKCNTAKGTQDIAVFLKKKPEVLKKIQAQAKKPLKDATAVNSTRWKLFERLKATGLPVECGSGGLTRYNRTTRNLPKTHWLDAANVGTSTPVVLITKGIKPLKIKATGHGRRKMCVTDADGFPKHHKERKSSYMGYRTGDMVKAITPKGTYWGRIAIRHRPSFRLGKTDVHPKYMRRLHRADGYEYTYETKGVRDAPPHG
;
A
#
# COMPACT_ATOMS: atom_id res chain seq x y z
N MET A 1 -9.60 -8.88 -0.93
CA MET A 1 -8.65 -9.32 -1.96
C MET A 1 -9.10 -10.62 -2.63
N LEU A 2 -9.34 -11.71 -1.90
CA LEU A 2 -9.82 -12.99 -2.47
C LEU A 2 -11.05 -12.88 -3.38
N THR A 3 -12.03 -12.04 -3.02
CA THR A 3 -13.19 -11.75 -3.87
C THR A 3 -12.80 -11.28 -5.28
N TRP A 4 -11.74 -10.46 -5.38
CA TRP A 4 -11.25 -9.94 -6.64
C TRP A 4 -10.45 -10.96 -7.43
N VAL A 5 -9.65 -11.79 -6.77
CA VAL A 5 -8.98 -12.93 -7.41
C VAL A 5 -10.03 -13.83 -8.07
N ASN A 6 -11.03 -14.29 -7.31
CA ASN A 6 -12.08 -15.16 -7.84
C ASN A 6 -12.87 -14.51 -9.01
N ARG A 7 -13.19 -13.22 -8.89
CA ARG A 7 -13.87 -12.50 -9.98
C ARG A 7 -13.00 -12.41 -11.23
N LEU A 8 -11.74 -12.03 -11.09
CA LEU A 8 -10.82 -11.89 -12.22
C LEU A 8 -10.52 -13.25 -12.87
N SER A 9 -10.33 -14.31 -12.08
CA SER A 9 -10.18 -15.68 -12.57
C SER A 9 -11.38 -16.18 -13.36
N TRP A 10 -12.57 -15.59 -13.15
CA TRP A 10 -13.76 -15.90 -13.96
C TRP A 10 -13.78 -15.16 -15.30
N TYR A 11 -13.17 -13.97 -15.37
CA TYR A 11 -13.13 -13.15 -16.59
C TYR A 11 -11.88 -13.38 -17.45
N ALA A 12 -10.81 -13.92 -16.88
CA ALA A 12 -9.53 -14.13 -17.56
C ALA A 12 -8.79 -15.34 -17.00
N PRO A 13 -8.01 -16.07 -17.83
CA PRO A 13 -7.17 -17.17 -17.38
C PRO A 13 -5.96 -16.64 -16.61
N ILE A 14 -6.12 -16.48 -15.29
CA ILE A 14 -5.01 -16.11 -14.39
C ILE A 14 -4.13 -17.34 -14.18
N SER A 15 -2.85 -17.23 -14.54
CA SER A 15 -1.88 -18.34 -14.44
C SER A 15 -0.96 -18.25 -13.22
N ALA A 16 -0.82 -17.08 -12.61
CA ALA A 16 0.02 -16.84 -11.43
C ALA A 16 -0.46 -15.61 -10.66
N ILE A 17 0.00 -15.48 -9.40
CA ILE A 17 -0.30 -14.35 -8.53
C ILE A 17 1.01 -13.81 -7.95
N SER A 18 1.20 -12.50 -8.02
CA SER A 18 2.29 -11.80 -7.33
C SER A 18 1.72 -10.98 -6.17
N MET A 19 2.28 -11.13 -4.98
CA MET A 19 1.84 -10.35 -3.81
C MET A 19 3.00 -9.74 -3.03
N GLU A 20 2.83 -8.50 -2.57
CA GLU A 20 3.77 -7.92 -1.61
C GLU A 20 3.49 -8.53 -0.24
N LEU A 21 4.36 -9.44 0.21
CA LEU A 21 4.18 -10.18 1.46
C LEU A 21 4.78 -9.44 2.66
N VAL A 22 5.90 -8.75 2.45
CA VAL A 22 6.62 -8.03 3.51
C VAL A 22 7.04 -6.67 3.00
N ARG A 23 7.13 -5.69 3.90
CA ARG A 23 7.71 -4.39 3.53
C ARG A 23 9.22 -4.53 3.24
N PHE A 24 9.87 -5.48 3.93
CA PHE A 24 11.30 -5.74 3.98
C PHE A 24 11.55 -7.24 4.15
N ASP A 25 12.45 -7.83 3.36
CA ASP A 25 12.89 -9.22 3.57
C ASP A 25 13.89 -9.29 4.73
N MET A 26 13.41 -9.73 5.90
CA MET A 26 14.23 -9.79 7.11
C MET A 26 15.32 -10.87 7.04
N GLN A 27 15.14 -11.95 6.25
CA GLN A 27 16.14 -13.00 6.12
C GLN A 27 17.33 -12.52 5.26
N LEU A 28 17.03 -11.82 4.17
CA LEU A 28 18.05 -11.17 3.33
C LEU A 28 18.87 -10.14 4.13
N MET A 29 18.24 -9.46 5.08
CA MET A 29 18.87 -8.42 5.91
C MET A 29 19.76 -8.92 7.05
N GLU A 30 19.56 -10.16 7.49
CA GLU A 30 20.42 -10.80 8.49
C GLU A 30 21.73 -11.31 7.89
N ASN A 31 21.74 -11.75 6.62
CA ASN A 31 22.95 -12.22 5.94
C ASN A 31 23.18 -11.54 4.57
N PRO A 32 23.39 -10.22 4.51
CA PRO A 32 23.63 -9.55 3.25
C PRO A 32 25.08 -9.73 2.80
N GLU A 33 25.29 -10.43 1.69
CA GLU A 33 26.57 -10.49 0.96
C GLU A 33 26.83 -9.22 0.11
N VAL A 34 26.24 -8.09 0.49
CA VAL A 34 26.18 -6.87 -0.34
C VAL A 34 27.39 -5.97 -0.10
N SER A 35 28.06 -5.53 -1.16
CA SER A 35 29.23 -4.67 -1.05
C SER A 35 28.89 -3.16 -0.96
N GLY A 36 29.82 -2.35 -0.42
CA GLY A 36 29.65 -0.91 -0.16
C GLY A 36 29.09 -0.09 -1.33
N VAL A 37 29.50 -0.46 -2.55
CA VAL A 37 29.12 0.22 -3.79
C VAL A 37 27.71 -0.20 -4.23
N GLU A 38 27.30 -1.44 -4.00
CA GLU A 38 25.97 -1.95 -4.35
C GLU A 38 24.84 -1.31 -3.54
N TYR A 39 25.12 -0.87 -2.30
CA TYR A 39 24.20 -0.04 -1.51
C TYR A 39 23.90 1.32 -2.17
N GLN A 40 24.85 1.82 -2.97
CA GLN A 40 24.74 3.11 -3.67
C GLN A 40 24.39 2.93 -5.15
N GLN A 41 24.76 1.82 -5.78
CA GLN A 41 24.65 1.54 -7.22
C GLN A 41 23.55 0.54 -7.60
N GLY A 42 22.68 0.17 -6.66
CA GLY A 42 21.32 -0.24 -7.00
C GLY A 42 21.09 -1.73 -7.26
N SER A 43 21.80 -2.63 -6.57
CA SER A 43 21.32 -4.01 -6.46
C SER A 43 19.99 -4.05 -5.67
N LEU A 44 19.13 -5.03 -5.93
CA LEU A 44 17.87 -5.19 -5.20
C LEU A 44 18.09 -5.26 -3.68
N ALA A 45 19.08 -6.04 -3.25
CA ALA A 45 19.45 -6.16 -1.85
C ALA A 45 19.96 -4.83 -1.26
N GLY A 46 20.73 -4.06 -2.03
CA GLY A 46 21.15 -2.70 -1.64
C GLY A 46 19.97 -1.75 -1.45
N TYR A 47 18.99 -1.79 -2.34
CA TYR A 47 17.75 -0.99 -2.24
C TYR A 47 16.93 -1.35 -1.00
N GLU A 48 16.71 -2.63 -0.73
CA GLU A 48 15.94 -3.08 0.43
C GLU A 48 16.58 -2.66 1.75
N ILE A 49 17.90 -2.88 1.88
CA ILE A 49 18.64 -2.51 3.09
C ILE A 49 18.64 -1.00 3.26
N ARG A 50 18.85 -0.22 2.19
CA ARG A 50 18.80 1.25 2.26
C ARG A 50 17.45 1.74 2.76
N GLU A 51 16.35 1.24 2.21
CA GLU A 51 15.00 1.63 2.62
C GLU A 51 14.69 1.20 4.06
N TYR A 52 15.14 0.02 4.46
CA TYR A 52 15.01 -0.46 5.84
C TYR A 52 15.73 0.46 6.82
N VAL A 53 16.98 0.81 6.54
CA VAL A 53 17.79 1.69 7.38
C VAL A 53 17.19 3.11 7.38
N LEU A 54 16.71 3.62 6.23
CA LEU A 54 16.01 4.90 6.15
C LEU A 54 14.79 4.97 7.08
N GLU A 55 13.95 3.93 7.07
CA GLU A 55 12.76 3.86 7.92
C GLU A 55 13.14 3.71 9.39
N LYS A 56 14.05 2.78 9.70
CA LYS A 56 14.48 2.48 11.07
C LYS A 56 15.09 3.69 11.76
N TRP A 57 15.80 4.53 11.03
CA TRP A 57 16.44 5.74 11.54
C TRP A 57 15.64 7.01 11.27
N GLN A 58 14.38 6.88 10.85
CA GLN A 58 13.44 7.99 10.63
C GLN A 58 14.02 9.10 9.74
N ARG A 59 14.80 8.71 8.73
CA ARG A 59 15.45 9.61 7.75
C ARG A 59 16.24 10.74 8.42
N ALA A 60 16.89 10.43 9.55
CA ALA A 60 17.72 11.37 10.30
C ALA A 60 19.13 10.81 10.52
N CYS A 61 20.12 11.69 10.59
CA CYS A 61 21.48 11.30 10.99
C CYS A 61 21.48 10.74 12.42
N ALA A 62 22.05 9.56 12.62
CA ALA A 62 22.17 8.89 13.91
C ALA A 62 22.99 9.70 14.94
N TYR A 63 23.94 10.51 14.44
CA TYR A 63 24.92 11.22 15.27
C TYR A 63 24.50 12.65 15.64
N CYS A 64 23.91 13.38 14.69
CA CYS A 64 23.54 14.79 14.86
C CYS A 64 22.05 15.07 14.65
N GLU A 65 21.25 14.05 14.35
CA GLU A 65 19.80 14.13 14.17
C GLU A 65 19.33 15.02 13.01
N ALA A 66 20.26 15.51 12.19
CA ALA A 66 19.94 16.28 10.98
C ALA A 66 19.01 15.48 10.05
N LYS A 67 17.94 16.13 9.63
CA LYS A 67 16.98 15.67 8.61
C LYS A 67 17.16 16.49 7.34
N ASP A 68 16.56 16.04 6.25
CA ASP A 68 16.52 16.76 4.96
C ASP A 68 17.90 17.12 4.37
N VAL A 69 18.91 16.32 4.74
CA VAL A 69 20.26 16.37 4.18
C VAL A 69 20.57 15.05 3.46
N PRO A 70 21.52 15.02 2.52
CA PRO A 70 22.01 13.76 1.97
C PRO A 70 22.51 12.83 3.09
N LEU A 71 21.87 11.67 3.21
CA LEU A 71 22.22 10.63 4.18
C LEU A 71 22.90 9.45 3.50
N GLN A 72 23.97 8.98 4.14
CA GLN A 72 24.76 7.83 3.77
C GLN A 72 24.49 6.69 4.75
N ILE A 73 24.54 5.44 4.24
CA ILE A 73 24.55 4.26 5.11
C ILE A 73 25.93 4.17 5.74
N GLU A 74 25.97 4.02 7.05
CA GLU A 74 27.19 4.02 7.84
C GLU A 74 27.26 2.76 8.72
N HIS A 75 28.48 2.23 8.90
CA HIS A 75 28.74 1.05 9.72
C HIS A 75 29.12 1.46 11.15
N ILE A 76 28.23 1.20 12.10
CA ILE A 76 28.42 1.50 13.53
C ILE A 76 29.77 0.93 14.01
N HIS A 77 29.97 -0.38 13.84
CA HIS A 77 31.28 -1.03 13.90
C HIS A 77 31.95 -0.95 12.52
N PRO A 78 33.08 -0.23 12.35
CA PRO A 78 33.69 -0.01 11.06
C PRO A 78 34.10 -1.31 10.36
N ARG A 79 33.91 -1.38 9.04
CA ARG A 79 34.34 -2.53 8.22
C ARG A 79 35.83 -2.84 8.35
N ALA A 80 36.67 -1.81 8.41
CA ALA A 80 38.12 -1.94 8.61
C ALA A 80 38.49 -2.66 9.92
N LYS A 81 37.55 -2.79 10.87
CA LYS A 81 37.71 -3.49 12.15
C LYS A 81 36.85 -4.74 12.26
N GLY A 82 36.34 -5.27 11.14
CA GLY A 82 35.48 -6.46 11.11
C GLY A 82 33.98 -6.17 11.19
N GLY A 83 33.56 -4.92 10.96
CA GLY A 83 32.15 -4.54 10.85
C GLY A 83 31.38 -5.34 9.80
N THR A 84 30.24 -5.91 10.18
CA THR A 84 29.38 -6.66 9.26
C THR A 84 28.39 -5.75 8.54
N ASN A 85 27.84 -6.24 7.44
CA ASN A 85 26.79 -5.58 6.65
C ASN A 85 25.37 -5.78 7.18
N ARG A 86 25.22 -6.44 8.35
CA ARG A 86 23.91 -6.70 8.96
C ARG A 86 23.22 -5.40 9.32
N VAL A 87 21.90 -5.35 9.19
CA VAL A 87 21.09 -4.16 9.56
C VAL A 87 21.15 -3.79 11.05
N SER A 88 21.71 -4.67 11.89
CA SER A 88 22.04 -4.40 13.29
C SER A 88 23.34 -3.61 13.47
N ASN A 89 24.19 -3.53 12.44
CA ASN A 89 25.42 -2.75 12.40
C ASN A 89 25.32 -1.50 11.50
N LEU A 90 24.18 -1.25 10.86
CA LEU A 90 23.98 -0.14 9.94
C LEU A 90 23.17 1.00 10.55
N CYS A 91 23.61 2.22 10.34
CA CYS A 91 22.87 3.45 10.64
C CYS A 91 22.88 4.46 9.48
N LEU A 92 22.25 5.61 9.68
CA LEU A 92 22.32 6.74 8.76
C LEU A 92 23.25 7.81 9.32
N ALA A 93 24.10 8.36 8.47
CA ALA A 93 24.93 9.50 8.81
C ALA A 93 24.86 10.56 7.71
N CYS A 94 24.87 11.83 8.09
CA CYS A 94 25.20 12.88 7.12
C CYS A 94 26.69 12.81 6.79
N GLU A 95 27.08 13.37 5.65
CA GLU A 95 28.47 13.33 5.17
C GLU A 95 29.47 13.82 6.22
N LYS A 96 29.19 14.95 6.88
CA LYS A 96 30.06 15.52 7.93
C LYS A 96 30.31 14.55 9.07
N CYS A 97 29.27 13.88 9.57
CA CYS A 97 29.39 12.92 10.67
C CYS A 97 30.07 11.62 10.21
N ASN A 98 29.74 11.14 9.02
CA ASN A 98 30.34 9.92 8.47
C ASN A 98 31.86 10.11 8.29
N THR A 99 32.29 11.22 7.69
CA THR A 99 33.70 11.57 7.51
C THR A 99 34.41 11.77 8.85
N ALA A 100 33.77 12.46 9.81
CA ALA A 100 34.38 12.70 11.13
C ALA A 100 34.57 11.42 11.94
N LYS A 101 33.64 10.45 11.86
CA LYS A 101 33.82 9.13 12.48
C LYS A 101 34.88 8.32 11.75
N GLY A 102 34.79 8.25 10.42
CA GLY A 102 35.68 7.43 9.60
C GLY A 102 35.73 5.98 10.09
N THR A 103 36.93 5.47 10.35
CA THR A 103 37.18 4.11 10.85
C THR A 103 37.28 4.02 12.37
N GLN A 104 36.93 5.09 13.09
CA GLN A 104 36.94 5.10 14.56
C GLN A 104 35.85 4.18 15.12
N ASP A 105 36.16 3.59 16.28
CA ASP A 105 35.15 2.90 17.06
C ASP A 105 34.09 3.92 17.54
N ILE A 106 32.81 3.54 17.52
CA ILE A 106 31.73 4.46 17.86
C ILE A 106 31.83 4.96 19.31
N ALA A 107 32.33 4.15 20.26
CA ALA A 107 32.50 4.57 21.64
C ALA A 107 33.60 5.62 21.77
N VAL A 108 34.63 5.56 20.94
CA VAL A 108 35.68 6.59 20.85
C VAL A 108 35.12 7.87 20.25
N PHE A 109 34.41 7.76 19.11
CA PHE A 109 33.83 8.92 18.42
C PHE A 109 32.82 9.67 19.29
N LEU A 110 32.01 8.94 20.08
CA LEU A 110 30.99 9.50 20.96
C LEU A 110 31.42 9.57 22.43
N LYS A 111 32.73 9.56 22.74
CA LYS A 111 33.24 9.62 24.11
C LYS A 111 32.65 10.78 24.93
N LYS A 112 32.42 11.93 24.29
CA LYS A 112 31.81 13.13 24.91
C LYS A 112 30.28 13.15 24.86
N LYS A 113 29.63 12.14 24.26
CA LYS A 113 28.18 12.04 24.04
C LYS A 113 27.65 10.63 24.37
N PRO A 114 27.80 10.15 25.63
CA PRO A 114 27.44 8.78 26.00
C PRO A 114 25.95 8.46 25.81
N GLU A 115 25.06 9.45 25.95
CA GLU A 115 23.62 9.26 25.74
C GLU A 115 23.27 8.99 24.27
N VAL A 116 23.98 9.62 23.33
CA VAL A 116 23.83 9.34 21.89
C VAL A 116 24.30 7.92 21.57
N LEU A 117 25.42 7.48 22.17
CA LEU A 117 25.92 6.13 22.01
C LEU A 117 24.89 5.08 22.47
N LYS A 118 24.33 5.24 23.67
CA LYS A 118 23.29 4.35 24.19
C LYS A 118 22.07 4.30 23.27
N LYS A 119 21.61 5.48 22.79
CA LYS A 119 20.49 5.58 21.85
C LYS A 119 20.76 4.83 20.55
N ILE A 120 21.93 5.01 19.96
CA ILE A 120 22.33 4.32 18.72
C ILE A 120 22.36 2.80 18.94
N GLN A 121 23.00 2.33 20.01
CA GLN A 121 23.09 0.90 20.32
C GLN A 121 21.72 0.26 20.56
N ALA A 122 20.81 0.97 21.26
CA ALA A 122 19.44 0.51 21.47
C ALA A 122 18.63 0.49 20.17
N GLN A 123 18.69 1.56 19.37
CA GLN A 123 18.00 1.67 18.07
C GLN A 123 18.47 0.60 17.09
N ALA A 124 19.79 0.33 17.05
CA ALA A 124 20.40 -0.65 16.16
C ALA A 124 19.91 -2.08 16.42
N LYS A 125 19.59 -2.43 17.68
CA LYS A 125 19.03 -3.73 18.05
C LYS A 125 17.51 -3.83 17.94
N LYS A 126 16.81 -2.68 17.79
CA LYS A 126 15.35 -2.64 17.79
C LYS A 126 14.80 -3.12 16.44
N PRO A 127 13.91 -4.15 16.42
CA PRO A 127 13.19 -4.52 15.20
C PRO A 127 12.13 -3.47 14.86
N LEU A 128 11.79 -3.34 13.58
CA LEU A 128 10.71 -2.48 13.09
C LEU A 128 9.35 -3.04 13.55
N LYS A 129 8.84 -2.53 14.68
CA LYS A 129 7.58 -2.99 15.31
C LYS A 129 6.38 -2.97 14.35
N ASP A 130 6.29 -1.97 13.48
CA ASP A 130 5.14 -1.81 12.57
C ASP A 130 5.12 -2.84 11.44
N ALA A 131 6.26 -3.47 11.13
CA ALA A 131 6.32 -4.52 10.12
C ALA A 131 5.56 -5.78 10.57
N THR A 132 5.64 -6.15 11.85
CA THR A 132 5.11 -7.43 12.36
C THR A 132 3.58 -7.53 12.27
N ALA A 133 2.86 -6.45 12.58
CA ALA A 133 1.39 -6.44 12.54
C ALA A 133 0.84 -6.52 11.10
N VAL A 134 1.48 -5.81 10.16
CA VAL A 134 1.13 -5.88 8.74
C VAL A 134 1.45 -7.27 8.17
N ASN A 135 2.58 -7.86 8.60
CA ASN A 135 3.01 -9.17 8.14
C ASN A 135 2.00 -10.27 8.52
N SER A 136 1.41 -10.26 9.72
CA SER A 136 0.45 -11.31 10.13
C SER A 136 -0.78 -11.39 9.20
N THR A 137 -1.34 -10.24 8.82
CA THR A 137 -2.49 -10.16 7.90
C THR A 137 -2.08 -10.59 6.48
N ARG A 138 -0.88 -10.20 6.04
CA ARG A 138 -0.34 -10.58 4.72
C ARG A 138 -0.05 -12.08 4.63
N TRP A 139 0.49 -12.69 5.69
CA TRP A 139 0.66 -14.15 5.78
C TRP A 139 -0.68 -14.88 5.71
N LYS A 140 -1.70 -14.39 6.41
CA LYS A 140 -3.04 -15.01 6.30
C LYS A 140 -3.60 -14.90 4.88
N LEU A 141 -3.37 -13.78 4.20
CA LEU A 141 -3.73 -13.62 2.81
C LEU A 141 -2.95 -14.56 1.89
N PHE A 142 -1.64 -14.69 2.08
CA PHE A 142 -0.77 -15.61 1.32
C PHE A 142 -1.26 -17.04 1.41
N GLU A 143 -1.55 -17.54 2.61
CA GLU A 143 -2.08 -18.90 2.77
C GLU A 143 -3.43 -19.08 2.06
N ARG A 144 -4.27 -18.05 2.06
CA ARG A 144 -5.54 -18.08 1.31
C ARG A 144 -5.35 -18.02 -0.21
N LEU A 145 -4.32 -17.33 -0.70
CA LEU A 145 -3.99 -17.26 -2.12
C LEU A 145 -3.37 -18.57 -2.60
N LYS A 146 -2.47 -19.20 -1.82
CA LYS A 146 -1.96 -20.54 -2.13
C LYS A 146 -3.07 -21.58 -2.23
N ALA A 147 -4.10 -21.47 -1.38
CA ALA A 147 -5.27 -22.36 -1.44
C ALA A 147 -6.09 -22.26 -2.74
N THR A 148 -5.82 -21.29 -3.62
CA THR A 148 -6.44 -21.21 -4.96
C THR A 148 -5.82 -22.21 -5.96
N GLY A 149 -4.67 -22.81 -5.64
CA GLY A 149 -3.92 -23.69 -6.53
C GLY A 149 -3.06 -22.96 -7.56
N LEU A 150 -3.13 -21.63 -7.63
CA LEU A 150 -2.26 -20.84 -8.51
C LEU A 150 -0.86 -20.69 -7.91
N PRO A 151 0.20 -20.71 -8.74
CA PRO A 151 1.53 -20.27 -8.32
C PRO A 151 1.48 -18.87 -7.70
N VAL A 152 2.01 -18.72 -6.48
CA VAL A 152 2.08 -17.44 -5.77
C VAL A 152 3.53 -17.07 -5.56
N GLU A 153 3.97 -15.97 -6.19
CA GLU A 153 5.25 -15.35 -5.88
C GLU A 153 5.08 -14.20 -4.87
N CYS A 154 6.10 -14.01 -4.05
CA CYS A 154 6.11 -12.97 -3.02
C CYS A 154 7.18 -11.93 -3.36
N GLY A 155 6.81 -10.66 -3.27
CA GLY A 155 7.71 -9.53 -3.37
C GLY A 155 7.80 -8.74 -2.08
N SER A 156 8.76 -7.81 -2.05
CA SER A 156 8.91 -6.82 -0.98
C SER A 156 8.55 -5.42 -1.49
N GLY A 157 8.30 -4.48 -0.57
CA GLY A 157 8.15 -3.07 -0.93
C GLY A 157 9.40 -2.48 -1.61
N GLY A 158 10.59 -3.00 -1.27
CA GLY A 158 11.84 -2.61 -1.90
C GLY A 158 11.97 -3.15 -3.33
N LEU A 159 11.56 -4.40 -3.58
CA LEU A 159 11.50 -4.99 -4.92
C LEU A 159 10.54 -4.22 -5.83
N THR A 160 9.35 -3.89 -5.33
CA THR A 160 8.37 -3.07 -6.05
C THR A 160 8.97 -1.74 -6.47
N ARG A 161 9.67 -1.06 -5.55
CA ARG A 161 10.33 0.22 -5.84
C ARG A 161 11.48 0.06 -6.84
N TYR A 162 12.30 -0.98 -6.68
CA TYR A 162 13.41 -1.27 -7.59
C TYR A 162 12.90 -1.51 -9.01
N ASN A 163 11.92 -2.40 -9.17
CA ASN A 163 11.32 -2.72 -10.46
C ASN A 163 10.72 -1.48 -11.14
N ARG A 164 10.03 -0.65 -10.37
CA ARG A 164 9.44 0.59 -10.87
C ARG A 164 10.50 1.62 -11.30
N THR A 165 11.57 1.78 -10.51
CA THR A 165 12.61 2.80 -10.75
C THR A 165 13.47 2.42 -11.96
N THR A 166 13.86 1.15 -12.07
CA THR A 166 14.63 0.63 -13.23
C THR A 166 13.87 0.77 -14.56
N ARG A 167 12.53 0.82 -14.52
CA ARG A 167 11.66 1.01 -15.68
C ARG A 167 11.22 2.46 -15.90
N ASN A 168 11.74 3.39 -15.12
CA ASN A 168 11.38 4.81 -15.15
C ASN A 168 9.85 5.07 -15.04
N LEU A 169 9.17 4.30 -14.17
CA LEU A 169 7.72 4.38 -13.98
C LEU A 169 7.36 5.29 -12.78
N PRO A 170 6.32 6.15 -12.90
CA PRO A 170 5.88 6.99 -11.80
C PRO A 170 5.21 6.16 -10.70
N LYS A 171 5.26 6.63 -9.45
CA LYS A 171 4.61 5.96 -8.33
C LYS A 171 3.09 6.12 -8.42
N THR A 172 2.38 5.02 -8.66
CA THR A 172 0.91 4.93 -8.60
C THR A 172 0.52 3.55 -8.08
N HIS A 173 -0.67 3.42 -7.47
CA HIS A 173 -1.09 2.13 -6.88
C HIS A 173 -1.12 0.96 -7.88
N TRP A 174 -1.51 1.20 -9.13
CA TRP A 174 -1.61 0.12 -10.12
C TRP A 174 -0.24 -0.22 -10.75
N LEU A 175 0.65 0.76 -10.88
CA LEU A 175 2.02 0.50 -11.32
C LEU A 175 2.83 -0.20 -10.24
N ASP A 176 2.63 0.14 -8.96
CA ASP A 176 3.24 -0.61 -7.86
C ASP A 176 2.77 -2.08 -7.90
N ALA A 177 1.46 -2.32 -8.07
CA ALA A 177 0.92 -3.68 -8.21
C ALA A 177 1.50 -4.46 -9.42
N ALA A 178 1.78 -3.78 -10.53
CA ALA A 178 2.39 -4.39 -11.72
C ALA A 178 3.90 -4.69 -11.57
N ASN A 179 4.56 -4.18 -10.52
CA ASN A 179 6.00 -4.28 -10.32
C ASN A 179 6.38 -5.10 -9.07
N VAL A 180 5.43 -5.81 -8.45
CA VAL A 180 5.63 -6.50 -7.17
C VAL A 180 6.64 -7.64 -7.24
N GLY A 181 6.57 -8.47 -8.28
CA GLY A 181 7.28 -9.74 -8.35
C GLY A 181 8.62 -9.66 -9.09
N THR A 182 9.47 -10.66 -8.87
CA THR A 182 10.72 -10.83 -9.66
C THR A 182 10.41 -11.19 -11.11
N SER A 183 9.25 -11.80 -11.36
CA SER A 183 8.74 -12.11 -12.71
C SER A 183 8.38 -10.87 -13.55
N THR A 184 8.43 -9.66 -12.99
CA THR A 184 8.08 -8.42 -13.70
C THR A 184 8.93 -8.29 -14.99
N PRO A 185 8.33 -8.17 -16.18
CA PRO A 185 9.07 -8.14 -17.44
C PRO A 185 9.92 -6.87 -17.55
N VAL A 186 11.00 -6.91 -18.34
CA VAL A 186 11.91 -5.76 -18.54
C VAL A 186 11.15 -4.53 -19.06
N VAL A 187 10.21 -4.75 -19.98
CA VAL A 187 9.34 -3.70 -20.53
C VAL A 187 7.89 -3.97 -20.12
N LEU A 188 7.27 -3.00 -19.46
CA LEU A 188 5.84 -3.00 -19.16
C LEU A 188 5.11 -2.07 -20.13
N ILE A 189 4.13 -2.61 -20.86
CA ILE A 189 3.29 -1.81 -21.76
C ILE A 189 2.24 -1.07 -20.90
N THR A 190 2.45 0.23 -20.70
CA THR A 190 1.56 1.08 -19.89
C THR A 190 0.73 2.06 -20.72
N LYS A 191 1.10 2.26 -21.99
CA LYS A 191 0.46 3.24 -22.89
C LYS A 191 -0.99 2.84 -23.17
N GLY A 192 -1.91 3.78 -22.96
CA GLY A 192 -3.34 3.58 -23.24
C GLY A 192 -4.12 2.88 -22.12
N ILE A 193 -3.45 2.42 -21.06
CA ILE A 193 -4.13 1.81 -19.91
C ILE A 193 -4.90 2.89 -19.13
N LYS A 194 -6.18 2.63 -18.88
CA LYS A 194 -7.04 3.43 -18.01
C LYS A 194 -7.46 2.57 -16.81
N PRO A 195 -6.80 2.71 -15.65
CA PRO A 195 -7.10 1.85 -14.51
C PRO A 195 -8.54 2.09 -14.03
N LEU A 196 -9.26 1.00 -13.78
CA LEU A 196 -10.54 1.03 -13.08
C LEU A 196 -10.27 1.06 -11.57
N LYS A 197 -10.59 2.18 -10.93
CA LYS A 197 -10.55 2.32 -9.47
C LYS A 197 -11.76 1.61 -8.87
N ILE A 198 -11.46 0.66 -8.00
CA ILE A 198 -12.45 -0.12 -7.28
C ILE A 198 -12.34 0.22 -5.80
N LYS A 199 -13.38 0.83 -5.24
CA LYS A 199 -13.42 1.20 -3.82
C LYS A 199 -14.43 0.32 -3.10
N ALA A 200 -14.00 -0.35 -2.03
CA ALA A 200 -14.94 -1.02 -1.14
C ALA A 200 -15.78 0.03 -0.39
N THR A 201 -17.10 -0.04 -0.54
CA THR A 201 -18.08 0.87 0.10
C THR A 201 -18.95 0.15 1.13
N GLY A 202 -18.82 -1.18 1.24
CA GLY A 202 -19.51 -2.02 2.22
C GLY A 202 -20.98 -2.31 1.87
N HIS A 203 -21.66 -3.01 2.76
CA HIS A 203 -23.03 -3.52 2.54
C HIS A 203 -24.10 -2.73 3.34
N GLY A 204 -23.92 -1.40 3.44
CA GLY A 204 -24.80 -0.53 4.22
C GLY A 204 -24.48 -0.51 5.72
N ARG A 205 -25.20 0.33 6.48
CA ARG A 205 -25.02 0.48 7.94
C ARG A 205 -25.98 -0.44 8.69
N ARG A 206 -25.47 -1.14 9.72
CA ARG A 206 -26.29 -1.93 10.67
C ARG A 206 -27.09 -1.05 11.65
N LYS A 207 -26.78 0.25 11.75
CA LYS A 207 -27.56 1.20 12.57
C LYS A 207 -28.94 1.44 11.93
N MET A 208 -29.96 0.82 12.52
CA MET A 208 -31.36 0.82 12.06
C MET A 208 -32.20 1.98 12.59
N CYS A 209 -31.63 2.81 13.46
CA CYS A 209 -32.27 4.01 13.97
C CYS A 209 -31.45 5.25 13.58
N VAL A 210 -32.11 6.27 13.05
CA VAL A 210 -31.52 7.60 12.90
C VAL A 210 -31.76 8.33 14.21
N THR A 211 -30.68 8.78 14.85
CA THR A 211 -30.72 9.51 16.12
C THR A 211 -30.55 11.00 15.88
N ASP A 212 -31.00 11.83 16.81
CA ASP A 212 -30.62 13.25 16.86
C ASP A 212 -29.18 13.46 17.36
N ALA A 213 -28.82 14.73 17.58
CA ALA A 213 -27.50 15.11 18.07
C ALA A 213 -27.21 14.57 19.47
N ASP A 214 -28.25 14.43 20.30
CA ASP A 214 -28.19 13.95 21.68
C ASP A 214 -28.30 12.42 21.79
N GLY A 215 -28.58 11.73 20.67
CA GLY A 215 -28.63 10.28 20.57
C GLY A 215 -30.03 9.67 20.69
N PHE A 216 -31.09 10.48 20.81
CA PHE A 216 -32.45 9.98 20.89
C PHE A 216 -32.98 9.51 19.53
N PRO A 217 -33.79 8.44 19.47
CA PRO A 217 -34.41 7.96 18.25
C PRO A 217 -35.31 9.00 17.56
N LYS A 218 -35.01 9.36 16.32
CA LYS A 218 -35.89 10.18 15.46
C LYS A 218 -36.73 9.33 14.53
N HIS A 219 -36.09 8.44 13.77
CA HIS A 219 -36.77 7.58 12.81
C HIS A 219 -36.10 6.22 12.69
N HIS A 220 -36.91 5.19 12.45
CA HIS A 220 -36.42 3.84 12.16
C HIS A 220 -36.32 3.60 10.67
N LYS A 221 -35.25 2.93 10.26
CA LYS A 221 -35.06 2.48 8.88
C LYS A 221 -35.84 1.20 8.66
N GLU A 222 -36.39 1.05 7.46
CA GLU A 222 -37.02 -0.20 7.07
C GLU A 222 -36.03 -1.37 7.04
N ARG A 223 -36.49 -2.53 7.51
CA ARG A 223 -35.69 -3.78 7.54
C ARG A 223 -35.52 -4.39 6.15
N LYS A 224 -36.47 -4.16 5.24
CA LYS A 224 -36.39 -4.66 3.86
C LYS A 224 -35.39 -3.82 3.09
N SER A 225 -34.33 -4.42 2.57
CA SER A 225 -33.31 -3.69 1.79
C SER A 225 -33.65 -3.60 0.30
N SER A 226 -34.72 -4.27 -0.13
CA SER A 226 -35.15 -4.41 -1.52
C SER A 226 -36.64 -4.09 -1.71
N TYR A 227 -36.97 -3.57 -2.89
CA TYR A 227 -38.35 -3.23 -3.30
C TYR A 227 -38.50 -3.41 -4.81
N MET A 228 -39.61 -4.03 -5.26
CA MET A 228 -39.87 -4.37 -6.67
C MET A 228 -38.69 -5.06 -7.37
N GLY A 229 -37.99 -5.95 -6.65
CA GLY A 229 -36.83 -6.69 -7.15
C GLY A 229 -35.52 -5.90 -7.19
N TYR A 230 -35.51 -4.61 -6.86
CA TYR A 230 -34.29 -3.77 -6.80
C TYR A 230 -33.72 -3.68 -5.38
N ARG A 231 -32.44 -3.30 -5.24
CA ARG A 231 -31.79 -2.94 -3.97
C ARG A 231 -31.18 -1.53 -4.04
N THR A 232 -31.11 -0.83 -2.90
CA THR A 232 -30.27 0.38 -2.80
C THR A 232 -28.83 0.05 -3.17
N GLY A 233 -28.25 0.88 -4.04
CA GLY A 233 -26.92 0.73 -4.61
C GLY A 233 -26.88 0.00 -5.94
N ASP A 234 -27.99 -0.59 -6.43
CA ASP A 234 -28.02 -1.21 -7.75
C ASP A 234 -27.71 -0.16 -8.82
N MET A 235 -26.86 -0.51 -9.79
CA MET A 235 -26.61 0.30 -10.97
C MET A 235 -27.69 0.03 -12.01
N VAL A 236 -28.34 1.08 -12.50
CA VAL A 236 -29.42 0.98 -13.49
C VAL A 236 -29.17 1.92 -14.67
N LYS A 237 -29.75 1.57 -15.81
CA LYS A 237 -30.03 2.49 -16.91
C LYS A 237 -31.53 2.78 -16.89
N ALA A 238 -31.89 4.06 -16.82
CA ALA A 238 -33.26 4.52 -16.88
C ALA A 238 -33.51 5.23 -18.22
N ILE A 239 -34.53 4.80 -18.96
CA ILE A 239 -34.96 5.45 -20.21
C ILE A 239 -36.36 6.01 -19.95
N THR A 240 -36.46 7.32 -19.84
CA THR A 240 -37.70 8.03 -19.52
C THR A 240 -38.05 9.01 -20.65
N PRO A 241 -39.31 9.50 -20.73
CA PRO A 241 -39.66 10.55 -21.69
C PRO A 241 -38.83 11.84 -21.54
N LYS A 242 -38.28 12.11 -20.35
CA LYS A 242 -37.45 13.29 -20.06
C LYS A 242 -35.97 13.10 -20.37
N GLY A 243 -35.56 11.90 -20.77
CA GLY A 243 -34.17 11.57 -21.08
C GLY A 243 -33.71 10.22 -20.55
N THR A 244 -32.47 9.89 -20.90
CA THR A 244 -31.77 8.69 -20.45
C THR A 244 -30.81 9.03 -19.32
N TYR A 245 -30.87 8.25 -18.24
CA TYR A 245 -30.03 8.40 -17.07
C TYR A 245 -29.36 7.07 -16.73
N TRP A 246 -28.18 7.13 -16.12
CA TRP A 246 -27.52 5.96 -15.55
C TRP A 246 -26.93 6.31 -14.20
N GLY A 247 -26.90 5.34 -13.30
CA GLY A 247 -26.36 5.55 -11.97
C GLY A 247 -26.89 4.55 -10.95
N ARG A 248 -26.45 4.73 -9.72
CA ARG A 248 -26.94 3.92 -8.60
C ARG A 248 -28.25 4.48 -8.08
N ILE A 249 -29.17 3.58 -7.77
CA ILE A 249 -30.44 3.94 -7.16
C ILE A 249 -30.38 3.88 -5.64
N ALA A 250 -31.15 4.73 -4.97
CA ALA A 250 -31.56 4.52 -3.59
C ALA A 250 -33.05 4.26 -3.53
N ILE A 251 -33.42 3.15 -2.89
CA ILE A 251 -34.81 2.75 -2.75
C ILE A 251 -35.53 3.71 -1.79
N ARG A 252 -36.69 4.15 -2.25
CA ARG A 252 -37.78 4.61 -1.41
C ARG A 252 -38.81 3.48 -1.46
N HIS A 253 -39.42 3.09 -0.36
CA HIS A 253 -40.36 1.96 -0.30
C HIS A 253 -41.73 2.29 -0.94
N ARG A 254 -41.66 2.79 -2.15
CA ARG A 254 -42.73 3.24 -3.05
C ARG A 254 -42.22 2.99 -4.48
N PRO A 255 -43.08 2.95 -5.52
CA PRO A 255 -42.67 2.64 -6.89
C PRO A 255 -41.95 3.82 -7.57
N SER A 256 -40.97 4.42 -6.89
CA SER A 256 -40.15 5.53 -7.37
C SER A 256 -38.84 5.57 -6.60
N PHE A 257 -37.71 5.38 -7.29
CA PHE A 257 -36.38 5.29 -6.67
C PHE A 257 -35.53 6.50 -7.01
N ARG A 258 -34.71 6.92 -6.05
CA ARG A 258 -33.81 8.05 -6.23
C ARG A 258 -32.66 7.64 -7.15
N LEU A 259 -32.53 8.30 -8.30
CA LEU A 259 -31.42 8.17 -9.24
C LEU A 259 -30.76 9.55 -9.40
N GLY A 260 -29.60 9.75 -8.76
CA GLY A 260 -28.95 11.06 -8.69
C GLY A 260 -29.84 12.10 -8.00
N LYS A 261 -30.27 13.13 -8.76
CA LYS A 261 -31.15 14.20 -8.26
C LYS A 261 -32.65 13.99 -8.58
N THR A 262 -33.00 12.93 -9.31
CA THR A 262 -34.36 12.66 -9.78
C THR A 262 -34.90 11.38 -9.18
N ASP A 263 -36.23 11.28 -9.08
CA ASP A 263 -36.91 10.04 -8.69
C ASP A 263 -37.51 9.39 -9.94
N VAL A 264 -37.25 8.10 -10.15
CA VAL A 264 -37.62 7.37 -11.37
C VAL A 264 -38.41 6.11 -11.04
N HIS A 265 -39.51 5.88 -11.76
CA HIS A 265 -40.33 4.69 -11.59
C HIS A 265 -39.61 3.43 -12.14
N PRO A 266 -39.64 2.27 -11.44
CA PRO A 266 -38.95 1.03 -11.83
C PRO A 266 -39.25 0.51 -13.24
N LYS A 267 -40.46 0.76 -13.74
CA LYS A 267 -40.86 0.44 -15.13
C LYS A 267 -39.95 1.04 -16.21
N TYR A 268 -39.30 2.17 -15.93
CA TYR A 268 -38.37 2.83 -16.85
C TYR A 268 -36.93 2.38 -16.68
N MET A 269 -36.64 1.49 -15.73
CA MET A 269 -35.30 1.10 -15.33
C MET A 269 -34.97 -0.32 -15.76
N ARG A 270 -33.74 -0.51 -16.23
CA ARG A 270 -33.10 -1.80 -16.41
C ARG A 270 -31.86 -1.86 -15.53
N ARG A 271 -31.75 -2.91 -14.71
CA ARG A 271 -30.56 -3.15 -13.89
C ARG A 271 -29.38 -3.53 -14.78
N LEU A 272 -28.26 -2.85 -14.58
CA LEU A 272 -26.99 -3.16 -15.23
C LEU A 272 -26.09 -4.00 -14.31
N HIS A 273 -26.06 -3.67 -13.01
CA HIS A 273 -25.24 -4.36 -12.03
C HIS A 273 -25.93 -4.32 -10.65
N ARG A 274 -25.96 -5.46 -9.96
CA ARG A 274 -26.43 -5.54 -8.57
C ARG A 274 -25.45 -4.85 -7.63
N ALA A 275 -25.96 -4.29 -6.54
CA ALA A 275 -25.15 -3.73 -5.48
C ALA A 275 -24.26 -4.81 -4.85
N ASP A 276 -22.96 -4.70 -5.01
CA ASP A 276 -21.99 -5.72 -4.62
C ASP A 276 -21.00 -5.24 -3.54
N GLY A 277 -21.23 -4.05 -3.00
CA GLY A 277 -20.40 -3.43 -1.96
C GLY A 277 -19.15 -2.73 -2.47
N TYR A 278 -19.03 -2.55 -3.79
CA TYR A 278 -17.92 -1.82 -4.42
C TYR A 278 -18.44 -0.67 -5.27
N GLU A 279 -17.64 0.39 -5.37
CA GLU A 279 -17.79 1.50 -6.29
C GLU A 279 -16.72 1.41 -7.38
N TYR A 280 -17.08 1.80 -8.60
CA TYR A 280 -16.30 1.64 -9.81
C TYR A 280 -16.16 2.99 -10.50
N THR A 281 -14.94 3.48 -10.65
CA THR A 281 -14.67 4.75 -11.33
C THR A 281 -13.43 4.62 -12.20
N TYR A 282 -13.45 5.21 -13.39
CA TYR A 282 -12.22 5.39 -14.16
C TYR A 282 -11.47 6.60 -13.64
N GLU A 283 -10.15 6.55 -13.67
CA GLU A 283 -9.33 7.72 -13.39
C GLU A 283 -9.54 8.77 -14.50
N THR A 284 -10.30 9.82 -14.19
CA THR A 284 -10.40 11.00 -15.05
C THR A 284 -9.04 11.70 -15.05
N LYS A 285 -8.46 11.98 -16.23
CA LYS A 285 -7.28 12.84 -16.34
C LYS A 285 -7.58 14.17 -15.65
N GLY A 286 -6.91 14.40 -14.53
CA GLY A 286 -7.11 15.53 -13.65
C GLY A 286 -6.21 15.36 -12.44
N VAL A 287 -4.94 15.71 -12.63
CA VAL A 287 -3.93 15.78 -11.58
C VAL A 287 -4.50 16.59 -10.43
N ARG A 288 -4.70 15.94 -9.29
CA ARG A 288 -4.57 16.58 -7.98
C ARG A 288 -3.46 15.82 -7.30
N ASP A 289 -2.24 16.30 -7.51
CA ASP A 289 -1.12 15.92 -6.66
C ASP A 289 -1.55 16.23 -5.22
N ALA A 290 -1.62 15.19 -4.40
CA ALA A 290 -1.63 15.40 -2.96
C ALA A 290 -0.28 16.06 -2.62
N PRO A 291 -0.26 17.12 -1.79
CA PRO A 291 0.99 17.72 -1.38
C PRO A 291 1.85 16.63 -0.72
N PRO A 292 3.17 16.61 -0.96
CA PRO A 292 4.05 15.70 -0.24
C PRO A 292 3.89 16.02 1.24
N HIS A 293 3.51 15.00 2.01
CA HIS A 293 3.58 15.06 3.46
C HIS A 293 5.02 15.42 3.85
N GLY A 294 5.20 16.60 4.44
CA GLY A 294 6.39 16.94 5.23
C GLY A 294 6.43 16.19 6.55
#